data_AF-A0A7W8W4K4-F1
#
_entry.id   AF-A0A7W8W4K4-F1
#
_cell.length_a   1.000
_cell.length_b   1.000
_cell.length_c   1.000
_cell.angle_alpha   90.00
_cell.angle_beta   90.00
_cell.angle_gamma   90.00
#
_symmetry.space_group_name_H-M   'P 1'
#
loop_
_entity.id
_entity.type
_entity.pdbx_description
1 polymer ?
#
loop_
_entity_poly.entity_id
_entity_poly.type
_entity_poly.pdbx_seq_one_letter_code
_entity_poly.pdbx_strand_id
1 'polypeptide(L)'
;MIVCVCKSVSDRTIRSSIADGIDSFDELQFELGVASCCGKCEESVRDVMLQSGVCASRCGVVEHRQVQSVAEVVQVAFYERKAA
;
A
#
# COMPACT_ATOMS: atom_id res chain seq x y z
N MET A 1 -0.17 2.14 15.30
CA MET A 1 1.32 2.19 15.25
C MET A 1 1.77 3.62 14.90
N ILE A 2 2.99 4.05 15.26
CA ILE A 2 3.61 5.27 14.70
C ILE A 2 4.23 4.92 13.35
N VAL A 3 3.85 5.65 12.30
CA VAL A 3 4.31 5.43 10.92
C VAL A 3 5.38 6.45 10.55
N CYS A 4 5.17 7.74 10.88
CA CYS A 4 6.20 8.77 10.70
C CYS A 4 6.68 9.28 12.05
N VAL A 5 7.92 8.96 12.41
CA VAL A 5 8.55 9.45 13.65
C VAL A 5 8.82 10.96 13.58
N CYS A 6 9.32 11.45 12.44
CA CYS A 6 9.68 12.88 12.27
C CYS A 6 8.50 13.84 12.49
N LYS A 7 7.28 13.40 12.16
CA LYS A 7 6.05 14.19 12.28
C LYS A 7 5.10 13.68 13.36
N SER A 8 5.51 12.65 14.11
CA SER A 8 4.65 11.96 15.09
C SER A 8 3.30 11.49 14.52
N VAL A 9 3.29 11.06 13.25
CA VAL A 9 2.06 10.61 12.57
C VAL A 9 1.86 9.13 12.83
N SER A 10 0.67 8.80 13.31
CA SER A 10 0.24 7.43 13.57
C SER A 10 -0.62 6.87 12.43
N ASP A 11 -0.62 5.56 12.33
CA ASP A 11 -1.44 4.80 11.38
C ASP A 11 -2.94 5.13 11.50
N ARG A 12 -3.46 5.33 12.73
CA ARG A 12 -4.84 5.85 12.96
C ARG A 12 -5.05 7.25 12.40
N THR A 13 -4.04 8.12 12.45
CA THR A 13 -4.12 9.49 11.91
C THR A 13 -4.25 9.43 10.39
N ILE A 14 -3.43 8.60 9.74
CA ILE A 14 -3.49 8.39 8.29
C ILE A 14 -4.87 7.86 7.88
N ARG A 15 -5.39 6.83 8.56
CA ARG A 15 -6.72 6.29 8.26
C ARG A 15 -7.86 7.30 8.50
N SER A 16 -7.73 8.16 9.52
CA SER A 16 -8.71 9.23 9.75
C SER A 16 -8.72 10.21 8.57
N SER A 17 -7.55 10.69 8.14
CA SER A 17 -7.45 11.63 7.02
C SER A 17 -7.98 11.05 5.70
N ILE A 18 -7.78 9.74 5.49
CA ILE A 18 -8.39 9.01 4.37
C ILE A 18 -9.93 8.99 4.49
N ALA A 19 -10.46 8.70 5.67
CA ALA A 19 -11.90 8.73 5.93
C ALA A 19 -12.50 10.14 5.78
N ASP A 20 -11.71 11.17 6.04
CA ASP A 20 -12.05 12.58 5.83
C ASP A 20 -11.98 13.00 4.34
N GLY A 21 -11.56 12.11 3.45
CA GLY A 21 -11.65 12.27 2.00
C GLY A 21 -10.33 12.42 1.25
N ILE A 22 -9.17 12.34 1.92
CA ILE A 22 -7.87 12.36 1.24
C ILE A 22 -7.71 11.10 0.39
N ASP A 23 -7.52 11.28 -0.93
CA ASP A 23 -7.43 10.18 -1.90
C ASP A 23 -6.06 10.05 -2.59
N SER A 24 -5.10 10.89 -2.23
CA SER A 24 -3.76 10.89 -2.84
C SER A 24 -2.63 11.02 -1.82
N PHE A 25 -1.44 10.52 -2.19
CA PHE A 25 -0.26 10.61 -1.34
C PHE A 25 0.21 12.06 -1.21
N ASP A 26 0.12 12.86 -2.28
CA ASP A 26 0.53 14.26 -2.27
C ASP A 26 -0.31 15.10 -1.30
N GLU A 27 -1.63 14.90 -1.27
CA GLU A 27 -2.51 15.52 -0.28
C GLU A 27 -2.17 15.06 1.14
N LEU A 28 -1.98 13.76 1.36
CA LEU A 28 -1.60 13.23 2.66
C LEU A 28 -0.24 13.77 3.15
N GLN A 29 0.72 13.93 2.23
CA GLN A 29 2.02 14.54 2.49
C GLN A 29 1.88 16.03 2.83
N PHE A 30 1.03 16.76 2.11
CA PHE A 30 0.76 18.16 2.39
C PHE A 30 0.12 18.36 3.76
N GLU A 31 -0.92 17.59 4.09
CA GLU A 31 -1.69 17.72 5.33
C GLU A 31 -0.93 17.21 6.57
N LEU A 32 -0.28 16.04 6.47
CA LEU A 32 0.35 15.39 7.62
C LEU A 32 1.88 15.58 7.67
N GLY A 33 2.49 16.13 6.62
CA GLY A 33 3.95 16.29 6.50
C GLY A 33 4.71 14.98 6.34
N VAL A 34 4.01 13.86 6.06
CA VAL A 34 4.64 12.55 5.92
C VAL A 34 5.64 12.53 4.74
N ALA A 35 6.74 11.80 4.91
CA ALA A 35 7.87 11.74 3.98
C ALA A 35 8.58 13.08 3.68
N SER A 36 8.17 14.20 4.29
CA SER A 36 8.75 15.53 4.01
C SER A 36 10.05 15.84 4.78
N CYS A 37 10.55 14.92 5.60
CA CYS A 37 11.74 15.13 6.44
C CYS A 37 12.87 14.16 6.08
N CYS A 38 12.82 12.92 6.57
CA CYS A 38 13.83 11.90 6.25
C CYS A 38 13.40 10.94 5.13
N GLY A 39 12.16 11.04 4.64
CA GLY A 39 11.59 10.17 3.59
C GLY A 39 11.28 8.73 4.00
N LYS A 40 11.88 8.20 5.07
CA LYS A 40 11.84 6.76 5.41
C LYS A 40 10.46 6.15 5.64
N CYS A 41 9.45 6.96 5.95
CA CYS A 41 8.08 6.47 6.18
C CYS A 41 7.25 6.35 4.89
N GLU A 42 7.75 6.79 3.72
CA GLU A 42 6.97 6.87 2.49
C GLU A 42 6.31 5.54 2.11
N GLU A 43 7.10 4.46 2.02
CA GLU A 43 6.60 3.13 1.68
C GLU A 43 5.54 2.66 2.69
N SER A 44 5.82 2.79 3.98
CA SER A 44 4.87 2.41 5.03
C SER A 44 3.58 3.22 5.00
N VAL A 45 3.62 4.51 4.62
CA VAL A 45 2.41 5.32 4.43
C VAL A 45 1.62 4.83 3.22
N ARG A 46 2.29 4.54 2.10
CA ARG A 46 1.65 4.01 0.88
C ARG A 46 0.99 2.66 1.16
N ASP A 47 1.62 1.80 1.95
CA ASP A 47 1.02 0.53 2.38
C ASP A 47 -0.27 0.73 3.18
N VAL A 48 -0.30 1.71 4.09
CA VAL A 48 -1.53 2.05 4.85
C VAL A 48 -2.61 2.57 3.91
N MET A 49 -2.27 3.39 2.92
CA MET A 49 -3.22 3.88 1.91
C MET A 49 -3.77 2.73 1.04
N LEU A 50 -2.92 1.80 0.63
CA LEU A 50 -3.31 0.59 -0.11
C LEU A 50 -4.27 -0.28 0.69
N GLN A 51 -3.95 -0.54 1.96
CA GLN A 51 -4.80 -1.30 2.87
C GLN A 51 -6.14 -0.61 3.14
N SER A 52 -6.20 0.72 3.00
CA SER A 52 -7.41 1.52 3.19
C SER A 52 -8.25 1.68 1.90
N GLY A 53 -7.81 1.08 0.79
CA GLY A 53 -8.55 1.08 -0.47
C GLY A 53 -8.40 2.35 -1.33
N VAL A 54 -7.51 3.27 -0.95
CA VAL A 54 -7.35 4.59 -1.62
C VAL A 54 -6.74 4.46 -3.02
N CYS A 55 -6.02 3.37 -3.31
CA CYS A 55 -5.55 3.10 -4.68
C CYS A 55 -6.59 2.37 -5.55
N ALA A 56 -7.66 1.81 -4.99
CA ALA A 56 -8.60 0.96 -5.73
C ALA A 56 -9.71 1.75 -6.44
N SER A 57 -10.03 2.96 -5.98
CA SER A 57 -11.23 3.69 -6.41
C SER A 57 -11.03 4.58 -7.64
N ARG A 58 -9.80 4.88 -8.06
CA ARG A 58 -9.54 5.86 -9.14
C ARG A 58 -8.58 5.45 -10.25
N CYS A 59 -7.78 4.40 -10.06
CA CYS A 59 -7.08 3.80 -11.18
C CYS A 59 -8.00 2.72 -11.75
N GLY A 60 -8.53 2.93 -12.96
CA GLY A 60 -9.26 1.89 -13.71
C GLY A 60 -8.38 0.71 -14.14
N VAL A 61 -7.32 0.40 -13.38
CA VAL A 61 -6.57 -0.83 -13.55
C VAL A 61 -7.16 -1.89 -12.63
N VAL A 62 -7.68 -2.91 -13.29
CA VAL A 62 -8.16 -4.17 -12.75
C VAL A 62 -7.38 -4.57 -11.49
N GLU A 63 -8.14 -4.70 -10.42
CA GLU A 63 -7.87 -5.41 -9.18
C GLU A 63 -6.69 -6.41 -9.29
N HIS A 64 -5.51 -6.01 -8.82
CA HIS A 64 -4.35 -6.89 -8.64
C HIS A 64 -4.52 -7.84 -7.43
N ARG A 65 -5.74 -8.39 -7.25
CA ARG A 65 -6.04 -9.44 -6.27
C ARG A 65 -5.44 -10.80 -6.65
N GLN A 66 -4.61 -10.87 -7.69
CA GLN A 66 -4.02 -12.11 -8.17
C GLN A 66 -2.50 -12.04 -8.40
N VAL A 67 -1.73 -11.41 -7.50
CA VAL A 67 -0.28 -11.72 -7.40
C VAL A 67 -0.01 -12.85 -6.42
N GLN A 68 -0.96 -13.18 -5.53
CA GLN A 68 -0.77 -14.27 -4.58
C GLN A 68 -0.81 -15.67 -5.24
N SER A 69 -1.42 -15.86 -6.42
CA SER A 69 -1.55 -17.20 -7.03
C SER A 69 -0.48 -17.56 -8.07
N VAL A 70 0.32 -16.63 -8.58
CA VAL A 70 1.35 -16.95 -9.60
C VAL A 70 2.59 -17.62 -9.01
N ALA A 71 2.91 -17.38 -7.73
CA ALA A 71 4.01 -18.08 -7.07
C ALA A 71 3.72 -19.59 -6.90
N GLU A 72 2.46 -19.96 -6.63
CA GLU A 72 2.07 -21.36 -6.41
C GLU A 72 1.95 -22.14 -7.72
N VAL A 73 1.42 -21.53 -8.79
CA VAL A 73 1.24 -22.20 -10.10
C VAL A 73 2.58 -22.56 -10.77
N VAL A 74 3.65 -21.77 -10.57
CA VAL A 74 4.96 -22.04 -11.16
C VAL A 74 5.61 -23.30 -10.57
N GLN A 75 5.33 -23.65 -9.30
CA GLN A 75 5.88 -24.86 -8.68
C GLN A 75 5.19 -26.15 -9.16
N VAL A 76 3.87 -26.12 -9.41
CA VAL A 76 3.12 -27.31 -9.84
C VAL A 76 3.44 -27.70 -11.29
N ALA A 77 3.73 -26.72 -12.17
CA ALA A 77 4.01 -26.98 -13.59
C ALA A 77 5.40 -27.60 -13.88
N PHE A 78 6.34 -27.55 -12.92
CA PHE A 78 7.68 -28.12 -13.08
C PHE A 78 7.75 -29.60 -12.66
N TYR A 79 6.90 -30.04 -11.72
CA TYR A 79 6.93 -31.42 -11.20
C TYR A 79 6.27 -32.43 -12.16
N GLU A 80 5.18 -32.04 -12.84
CA GLU A 80 4.44 -32.92 -13.76
C GLU A 80 5.17 -33.21 -15.08
N ARG A 81 6.25 -32.49 -15.40
CA ARG A 81 7.04 -32.73 -16.63
C ARG A 81 8.25 -33.65 -16.46
N LYS A 82 8.52 -34.14 -15.25
CA LYS A 82 9.60 -35.11 -14.97
C LYS A 82 9.11 -36.55 -14.76
N ALA A 83 7.81 -36.83 -14.94
CA ALA A 83 7.21 -38.14 -14.77
C ALA A 83 6.66 -38.70 -16.10
N ALA A 84 7.50 -38.81 -17.12
CA ALA A 84 7.24 -39.59 -18.33
C ALA A 84 8.55 -40.18 -18.85
#